data_AF-A0A1G2MZA2-F1
#
_entry.id   AF-A0A1G2MZA2-F1
#
_cell.length_a   1.000
_cell.length_b   1.000
_cell.length_c   1.000
_cell.angle_alpha   90.00
_cell.angle_beta   90.00
_cell.angle_gamma   90.00
#
_symmetry.space_group_name_H-M   'P 1'
#
loop_
_entity.id
_entity.type
_entity.pdbx_description
1 polymer ?
#
loop_
_entity_poly.entity_id
_entity_poly.type
_entity_poly.pdbx_seq_one_letter_code
_entity_poly.pdbx_strand_id
1 'polypeptide(L)' 'MKIKDILTKTPSDLNRLVAEKREALRVFRFGSAGAKTKNVKEGMHIRKDIARILTVLNTKNKLLDK' A
#
# COMPACT_ATOMS: atom_id res chain seq x y z
N MET A 1 -8.19 -1.56 -0.32
CA MET A 1 -8.06 -3.01 -0.03
C MET A 1 -8.65 -3.36 1.35
N LYS A 2 -9.26 -4.55 1.53
CA LYS A 2 -9.68 -5.05 2.86
C LYS A 2 -8.54 -5.84 3.51
N ILE A 3 -8.48 -5.86 4.84
CA ILE A 3 -7.39 -6.51 5.59
C ILE A 3 -7.39 -8.03 5.38
N LYS A 4 -8.58 -8.65 5.24
CA LYS A 4 -8.73 -10.09 4.99
C LYS A 4 -7.98 -10.56 3.72
N ASP A 5 -8.00 -9.75 2.67
CA ASP A 5 -7.37 -10.07 1.38
C ASP A 5 -5.82 -9.97 1.43
N ILE A 6 -5.29 -9.27 2.45
CA ILE A 6 -3.85 -9.05 2.65
C ILE A 6 -3.27 -10.18 3.50
N LEU A 7 -4.05 -10.72 4.44
CA LEU A 7 -3.64 -11.82 5.32
C LEU A 7 -3.29 -13.11 4.57
N THR A 8 -4.05 -13.42 3.52
CA THR A 8 -3.90 -14.64 2.71
C THR A 8 -2.69 -14.64 1.78
N LYS A 9 -2.03 -13.48 1.59
CA LYS A 9 -0.87 -13.35 0.70
C LYS A 9 0.45 -13.71 1.39
N THR A 10 1.41 -14.17 0.59
CA THR A 10 2.75 -14.47 1.06
C THR A 10 3.53 -13.18 1.38
N PRO A 11 4.56 -13.23 2.24
CA PRO A 11 5.39 -12.05 2.54
C PRO A 11 6.05 -11.44 1.29
N SER A 12 6.43 -12.29 0.33
CA SER A 12 7.01 -11.85 -0.95
C SER A 12 6.00 -11.04 -1.78
N ASP A 13 4.77 -11.53 -1.90
CA ASP A 13 3.70 -10.82 -2.62
C ASP A 13 3.35 -9.50 -1.95
N LEU A 14 3.37 -9.45 -0.62
CA LEU A 14 3.12 -8.23 0.14
C LEU A 14 4.20 -7.18 -0.13
N ASN A 15 5.48 -7.57 -0.16
CA ASN A 15 6.56 -6.65 -0.50
C ASN A 15 6.45 -6.13 -1.94
N ARG A 16 6.07 -6.99 -2.89
CA ARG A 16 5.82 -6.58 -4.28
C ARG A 16 4.67 -5.57 -4.37
N LEU A 17 3.55 -5.84 -3.69
CA LEU A 17 2.40 -4.93 -3.65
C LEU A 17 2.75 -3.58 -3.02
N VAL A 18 3.61 -3.54 -2.00
CA VAL A 18 4.08 -2.27 -1.43
C VAL A 18 4.86 -1.47 -2.46
N ALA A 19 5.75 -2.11 -3.23
CA ALA A 19 6.53 -1.44 -4.27
C ALA A 19 5.61 -0.85 -5.35
N GLU A 20 4.66 -1.63 -5.85
CA GLU A 20 3.68 -1.18 -6.86
C GLU A 20 2.83 0.00 -6.35
N LYS A 21 2.35 -0.06 -5.09
CA LYS A 21 1.56 1.03 -4.50
C LYS A 21 2.38 2.29 -4.22
N ARG A 22 3.66 2.16 -3.88
CA ARG A 22 4.57 3.31 -3.73
C ARG A 22 4.81 3.99 -5.06
N GLU A 23 4.99 3.23 -6.14
CA GLU A 23 5.13 3.81 -7.48
C GLU A 23 3.84 4.48 -7.94
N ALA A 24 2.68 3.87 -7.69
CA ALA A 24 1.39 4.52 -7.95
C ALA A 24 1.23 5.84 -7.18
N LEU A 25 1.69 5.90 -5.93
CA LEU A 25 1.71 7.14 -5.15
C LEU A 25 2.66 8.18 -5.76
N ARG A 26 3.81 7.75 -6.27
CA ARG A 26 4.79 8.61 -6.94
C ARG A 26 4.18 9.23 -8.20
N VAL A 27 3.62 8.40 -9.08
CA VAL A 27 2.92 8.84 -10.30
C VAL A 27 1.78 9.78 -9.95
N PHE A 28 0.98 9.48 -8.93
CA PHE A 28 -0.08 10.38 -8.46
C PHE A 28 0.46 11.74 -8.01
N ARG A 29 1.57 11.77 -7.26
CA ARG A 29 2.20 13.02 -6.80
C ARG A 29 2.73 13.87 -7.96
N PHE A 30 3.43 13.25 -8.91
CA PHE A 30 3.99 13.97 -10.06
C PHE A 30 2.90 14.36 -11.08
N GLY A 31 1.91 13.49 -11.32
CA GLY A 31 0.76 13.80 -12.17
C GLY A 31 -0.14 14.90 -11.60
N SER A 32 -0.21 15.04 -10.28
CA SER A 32 -0.95 16.11 -9.61
C SER A 32 -0.29 17.49 -9.68
N ALA A 33 1.01 17.57 -9.97
CA ALA A 33 1.72 18.85 -10.02
C ALA A 33 1.42 19.65 -11.31
N GLY A 34 0.94 18.99 -12.38
CA GLY A 34 0.72 19.62 -13.69
C GLY A 34 -0.74 19.73 -14.14
N ALA A 35 -1.68 19.01 -13.52
CA ALA A 35 -3.08 18.98 -13.94
C ALA A 35 -4.05 18.90 -12.75
N LYS A 36 -5.24 19.49 -12.91
CA LYS A 36 -6.34 19.46 -11.93
C LYS A 36 -6.81 18.01 -11.74
N THR A 37 -6.26 17.30 -10.76
CA THR A 37 -6.63 15.90 -10.48
C THR A 37 -8.10 15.83 -10.07
N LYS A 38 -8.93 15.21 -10.90
CA LYS A 38 -10.35 14.98 -10.57
C LYS A 38 -10.56 14.08 -9.35
N ASN A 39 -9.58 13.21 -9.03
CA ASN A 39 -9.73 12.21 -7.97
C ASN A 39 -8.70 12.36 -6.83
N VAL A 40 -8.84 13.42 -6.04
CA VAL A 40 -7.93 13.72 -4.90
C VAL A 40 -7.92 12.60 -3.83
N LYS A 41 -9.02 11.83 -3.74
CA LYS A 41 -9.16 10.72 -2.78
C LYS A 41 -8.27 9.52 -3.11
N GLU A 42 -7.83 9.39 -4.35
CA GLU A 42 -7.01 8.27 -4.79
C GLU A 42 -5.68 8.17 -4.02
N GLY A 43 -4.98 9.30 -3.84
CA GLY A 43 -3.75 9.35 -3.03
C GLY A 43 -3.98 8.93 -1.57
N MET A 44 -5.12 9.31 -0.98
CA MET A 44 -5.49 8.87 0.37
C MET A 44 -5.71 7.35 0.42
N HIS A 45 -6.41 6.78 -0.57
CA HIS A 45 -6.66 5.35 -0.65
C HIS A 45 -5.36 4.55 -0.82
N ILE A 46 -4.43 5.01 -1.66
CA ILE A 46 -3.12 4.38 -1.87
C ILE A 46 -2.33 4.37 -0.56
N ARG A 47 -2.25 5.50 0.16
CA ARG A 47 -1.58 5.55 1.47
C ARG A 47 -2.19 4.58 2.48
N LYS A 48 -3.52 4.49 2.53
CA LYS A 48 -4.23 3.58 3.43
C LYS A 48 -3.93 2.12 3.12
N ASP A 49 -3.81 1.77 1.84
CA ASP A 49 -3.48 0.41 1.43
C ASP A 49 -2.03 0.05 1.75
N ILE A 50 -1.07 0.96 1.55
CA ILE A 50 0.33 0.77 1.97
C ILE A 50 0.41 0.52 3.49
N ALA A 51 -0.28 1.35 4.29
CA ALA A 51 -0.27 1.21 5.75
C ALA A 51 -0.79 -0.16 6.18
N ARG A 52 -1.91 -0.62 5.63
CA ARG A 52 -2.48 -1.94 5.96
C ARG A 52 -1.53 -3.10 5.61
N ILE A 53 -0.86 -3.03 4.46
CA ILE A 53 0.08 -4.08 4.05
C ILE A 53 1.27 -4.14 5.01
N LEU A 54 1.85 -2.99 5.37
CA LEU A 54 2.96 -2.91 6.32
C LEU A 54 2.56 -3.38 7.71
N THR A 55 1.33 -3.09 8.17
CA THR A 55 0.83 -3.61 9.45
C THR A 55 0.80 -5.13 9.44
N VAL A 56 0.26 -5.76 8.38
CA VAL A 56 0.20 -7.22 8.29
C VAL A 56 1.59 -7.85 8.24
N LEU A 57 2.53 -7.26 7.49
CA LEU A 57 3.93 -7.70 7.47
C LEU A 57 4.55 -7.65 8.87
N ASN A 58 4.38 -6.53 9.59
CA ASN A 58 4.94 -6.37 10.92
C ASN A 58 4.28 -7.31 11.95
N THR A 59 2.97 -7.54 11.84
CA THR A 59 2.28 -8.54 12.67
C THR A 59 2.80 -9.94 12.41
N LYS A 60 3.05 -10.32 11.14
CA LYS A 60 3.64 -11.63 10.80
C LYS A 60 5.05 -11.78 11.36
N ASN A 61 5.90 -10.75 11.23
CA ASN A 61 7.26 -10.78 11.79
C ASN A 61 7.25 -10.91 13.32
N LYS A 62 6.43 -10.12 14.02
CA LYS A 62 6.31 -10.18 15.49
C LYS A 62 5.82 -11.54 16.01
N LEU A 63 5.10 -12.30 15.21
CA LEU A 63 4.67 -13.66 15.55
C LEU A 63 5.80 -14.70 15.37
N LEU A 64 6.78 -14.42 14.52
CA LEU A 64 7.96 -15.29 14.31
C LEU A 64 9.04 -15.08 15.37
N ASP A 65 9.08 -13.89 15.99
CA ASP A 65 10.03 -13.53 17.06
C ASP A 65 9.60 -13.99 18.47
N LYS A 66 8.47 -14.70 18.59
CA LYS A 66 7.91 -15.23 19.85
C LYS A 66 8.13 -16.72 19.97
#